data_AF-A0A166PP05-F1
#
_entry.id   AF-A0A166PP05-F1
#
_cell.length_a   1.000
_cell.length_b   1.000
_cell.length_c   1.000
_cell.angle_alpha   90.00
_cell.angle_beta   90.00
_cell.angle_gamma   90.00
#
_symmetry.space_group_name_H-M   'P 1'
#
loop_
_entity.id
_entity.type
_entity.pdbx_description
1 polymer ?
#
loop_
_entity_poly.entity_id
_entity_poly.type
_entity_poly.pdbx_seq_one_letter_code
_entity_poly.pdbx_strand_id
1 'polypeptide(L)'
;MPLAMSRMGITLGVSVIVWSGLTAGFGLYLQSRCARYLDRGGASFFALSQITYPNASVIFDAAIAIKCFGVGVSYLIIIGDLMPGVIQGFGLGSGAEFLADRHFWITAFMLVIIPLSFLKRLDSLKYTSVVALVSIGYLVILVVYHFIKNDTVKDPSPIRWVEWEGIIPALSSFPVIVFGYTCHQNMFSILNELADNSHSSVTGVITASIGAAGASYVLTAVTGYLSFGNNVSGNIVSMYAPALSSTIARAAIVVLVMFSVPLQVHPCRSSADAVLRWRPKPSTTSRNINGSAANSPHRHPLLPSRQQHGPAVGGRAQPGMSDARFAVLTQLFLCLHI
;
A
#
# COMPACT_ATOMS: atom_id res chain seq x y z
N MET A 1 4.99 4.64 13.10
CA MET A 1 6.43 4.44 13.35
C MET A 1 6.84 4.77 14.79
N PRO A 2 6.50 5.93 15.38
CA PRO A 2 6.88 6.25 16.77
C PRO A 2 6.38 5.22 17.80
N LEU A 3 5.12 4.77 17.67
CA LEU A 3 4.56 3.72 18.55
C LEU A 3 5.32 2.39 18.45
N ALA A 4 5.72 1.98 17.25
CA ALA A 4 6.50 0.75 17.09
C ALA A 4 7.87 0.86 17.79
N MET A 5 8.48 2.05 17.76
CA MET A 5 9.73 2.33 18.44
C MET A 5 9.60 2.29 19.97
N SER A 6 8.44 2.70 20.54
CA SER A 6 8.24 2.62 21.99
C SER A 6 8.15 1.19 22.54
N ARG A 7 7.75 0.23 21.69
CA ARG A 7 7.67 -1.20 22.04
C ARG A 7 8.99 -1.93 21.78
N MET A 8 9.66 -1.63 20.67
CA MET A 8 10.89 -2.30 20.24
C MET A 8 12.17 -1.65 20.80
N GLY A 9 12.11 -0.41 21.31
CA GLY A 9 13.29 0.37 21.63
C GLY A 9 13.94 0.99 20.39
N ILE A 10 14.84 1.95 20.59
CA ILE A 10 15.44 2.72 19.48
C ILE A 10 16.37 1.84 18.63
N THR A 11 17.29 1.10 19.23
CA THR A 11 18.29 0.31 18.49
C THR A 11 17.65 -0.79 17.64
N LEU A 12 16.79 -1.62 18.23
CA LEU A 12 16.06 -2.66 17.51
C LEU A 12 15.05 -2.06 16.52
N GLY A 13 14.34 -1.01 16.90
CA GLY A 13 13.38 -0.35 16.02
C GLY A 13 14.05 0.15 14.73
N VAL A 14 15.19 0.85 14.86
CA VAL A 14 15.95 1.34 13.70
C VAL A 14 16.52 0.19 12.87
N SER A 15 17.09 -0.84 13.49
CA SER A 15 17.64 -1.98 12.74
C SER A 15 16.55 -2.73 11.96
N VAL A 16 15.37 -2.91 12.54
CA VAL A 16 14.21 -3.52 11.87
C VAL A 16 13.67 -2.64 10.75
N ILE A 17 13.63 -1.31 10.92
CA ILE A 17 13.25 -0.38 9.84
C ILE A 17 14.21 -0.51 8.65
N VAL A 18 15.52 -0.46 8.90
CA VAL A 18 16.54 -0.59 7.84
C VAL A 18 16.46 -1.95 7.16
N TRP A 19 16.39 -3.03 7.94
CA TRP A 19 16.28 -4.39 7.41
C TRP A 19 15.01 -4.61 6.59
N SER A 20 13.87 -4.08 7.05
CA SER A 20 12.61 -4.12 6.31
C SER A 20 12.68 -3.33 5.01
N GLY A 21 13.32 -2.15 5.02
CA GLY A 21 13.57 -1.35 3.83
C GLY A 21 14.45 -2.07 2.80
N LEU A 22 15.56 -2.68 3.24
CA LEU A 22 16.43 -3.47 2.36
C LEU A 22 15.69 -4.65 1.73
N THR A 23 14.91 -5.38 2.54
CA THR A 23 14.11 -6.53 2.08
C THR A 23 13.03 -6.09 1.09
N ALA A 24 12.35 -4.98 1.37
CA ALA A 24 11.34 -4.41 0.48
C ALA A 24 11.95 -3.95 -0.86
N GLY A 25 13.08 -3.24 -0.81
CA GLY A 25 13.82 -2.81 -2.00
C GLY A 25 14.31 -3.99 -2.84
N PHE A 26 14.82 -5.04 -2.20
CA PHE A 26 15.17 -6.29 -2.88
C PHE A 26 13.95 -6.95 -3.53
N GLY A 27 12.80 -6.98 -2.84
CA GLY A 27 11.54 -7.47 -3.40
C GLY A 27 11.10 -6.72 -4.66
N LEU A 28 11.13 -5.38 -4.62
CA LEU A 28 10.82 -4.54 -5.79
C LEU A 28 11.80 -4.79 -6.94
N TYR A 29 13.08 -4.94 -6.63
CA TYR A 29 14.10 -5.25 -7.62
C TYR A 29 13.81 -6.58 -8.31
N LEU A 30 13.49 -7.64 -7.56
CA LEU A 30 13.11 -8.94 -8.13
C LEU A 30 11.86 -8.83 -9.00
N GLN A 31 10.83 -8.10 -8.55
CA GLN A 31 9.62 -7.89 -9.34
C GLN A 31 9.91 -7.17 -10.65
N SER A 32 10.79 -6.17 -10.64
CA SER A 32 11.20 -5.47 -11.87
C SER A 32 11.91 -6.37 -12.85
N ARG A 33 12.69 -7.35 -12.36
CA ARG A 33 13.34 -8.35 -13.21
C ARG A 33 12.31 -9.30 -13.80
N CYS A 34 11.35 -9.75 -13.00
CA CYS A 34 10.26 -10.62 -13.46
C CYS A 34 9.35 -9.93 -14.49
N ALA A 35 9.12 -8.63 -14.36
CA ALA A 35 8.31 -7.85 -15.30
C ALA A 35 8.84 -7.90 -16.74
N ARG A 36 10.15 -8.13 -16.94
CA ARG A 36 10.77 -8.22 -18.27
C ARG A 36 10.37 -9.47 -19.05
N TYR A 37 9.81 -10.48 -18.39
CA TYR A 37 9.31 -11.70 -19.02
C TYR A 37 7.85 -11.57 -19.47
N LEU A 38 7.21 -10.43 -19.20
CA LEU A 38 5.85 -10.13 -19.65
C LEU A 38 5.88 -9.14 -20.82
N ASP A 39 4.91 -9.26 -21.72
CA ASP A 39 4.74 -8.32 -22.82
C ASP A 39 4.50 -6.89 -22.31
N ARG A 40 5.10 -5.90 -22.98
CA ARG A 40 5.01 -4.47 -22.62
C ARG A 40 3.54 -4.04 -22.59
N GLY A 41 3.10 -3.46 -21.48
CA GLY A 41 1.74 -2.95 -21.28
C GLY A 41 0.74 -3.97 -20.70
N GLY A 42 1.10 -5.25 -20.58
CA GLY A 42 0.27 -6.30 -19.95
C GLY A 42 0.77 -6.77 -18.58
N ALA A 43 1.85 -6.15 -18.07
CA ALA A 43 2.49 -6.59 -16.83
C ALA A 43 1.56 -6.42 -15.63
N SER A 44 1.14 -7.54 -15.04
CA SER A 44 0.34 -7.59 -13.81
C SER A 44 0.74 -8.82 -12.99
N PHE A 45 0.49 -8.79 -11.68
CA PHE A 45 0.73 -9.96 -10.82
C PHE A 45 0.01 -11.21 -11.31
N PHE A 46 -1.19 -11.04 -11.86
CA PHE A 46 -1.97 -12.12 -12.44
C PHE A 46 -1.30 -12.73 -13.67
N ALA A 47 -0.82 -11.90 -14.61
CA ALA A 47 -0.12 -12.40 -15.79
C ALA A 47 1.19 -13.12 -15.41
N LEU A 48 1.93 -12.63 -14.42
CA LEU A 48 3.16 -13.27 -13.95
C LEU A 48 2.87 -14.57 -13.21
N SER A 49 1.84 -14.62 -12.36
CA SER A 49 1.51 -15.82 -11.59
C SER A 49 0.92 -16.93 -12.46
N GLN A 50 0.20 -16.60 -13.54
CA GLN A 50 -0.25 -17.58 -14.54
C GLN A 50 0.91 -18.28 -15.26
N ILE A 51 2.05 -17.59 -15.42
CA ILE A 51 3.25 -18.14 -16.06
C ILE A 51 4.06 -19.00 -15.07
N THR A 52 4.20 -18.56 -13.81
CA THR A 52 5.07 -19.24 -12.83
C THR A 52 4.35 -20.33 -12.04
N TYR A 53 3.15 -20.05 -11.50
CA TYR A 53 2.39 -20.98 -10.65
C TYR A 53 0.86 -20.74 -10.79
N PRO A 54 0.20 -21.33 -11.80
CA PRO A 54 -1.21 -21.04 -12.11
C PRO A 54 -2.19 -21.41 -10.99
N ASN A 55 -1.87 -22.42 -10.16
CA ASN A 55 -2.70 -22.83 -9.02
C ASN A 55 -2.43 -22.01 -7.73
N ALA A 56 -1.26 -21.37 -7.59
CA ALA A 56 -0.93 -20.55 -6.43
C ALA A 56 -1.25 -19.06 -6.63
N SER A 57 -1.54 -18.65 -7.87
CA SER A 57 -1.96 -17.30 -8.25
C SER A 57 -3.04 -16.72 -7.34
N VAL A 58 -4.07 -17.52 -7.04
CA VAL A 58 -5.22 -17.15 -6.19
C VAL A 58 -4.80 -16.77 -4.79
N ILE A 59 -3.83 -17.46 -4.20
CA ILE A 59 -3.39 -17.18 -2.83
C ILE A 59 -2.69 -15.82 -2.78
N PHE A 60 -1.84 -15.53 -3.76
CA PHE A 60 -1.18 -14.23 -3.87
C PHE A 60 -2.17 -13.10 -4.14
N ASP A 61 -3.10 -13.28 -5.08
CA ASP A 61 -4.13 -12.29 -5.38
C ASP A 61 -5.09 -12.10 -4.18
N ALA A 62 -5.49 -13.16 -3.49
CA ALA A 62 -6.30 -13.07 -2.29
C ALA A 62 -5.57 -12.31 -1.17
N ALA A 63 -4.28 -12.58 -0.96
CA ALA A 63 -3.47 -11.85 0.01
C ALA A 63 -3.36 -10.35 -0.34
N ILE A 64 -3.16 -10.02 -1.62
CA ILE A 64 -3.13 -8.63 -2.10
C ILE A 64 -4.49 -7.96 -1.87
N ALA A 65 -5.60 -8.65 -2.17
CA ALA A 65 -6.95 -8.12 -1.97
C ALA A 65 -7.24 -7.84 -0.48
N ILE A 66 -6.96 -8.81 0.41
CA ILE A 66 -7.14 -8.65 1.87
C ILE A 66 -6.27 -7.49 2.39
N LYS A 67 -5.01 -7.43 1.97
CA LYS A 67 -4.09 -6.35 2.35
C LYS A 67 -4.63 -4.98 1.92
N CYS A 68 -4.99 -4.83 0.65
CA CYS A 68 -5.45 -3.55 0.11
C CYS A 68 -6.78 -3.13 0.76
N PHE A 69 -7.68 -4.07 1.02
CA PHE A 69 -8.91 -3.83 1.78
C PHE A 69 -8.62 -3.33 3.20
N GLY A 70 -7.72 -4.00 3.93
CA GLY A 70 -7.33 -3.59 5.27
C GLY A 70 -6.70 -2.19 5.31
N VAL A 71 -5.88 -1.82 4.32
CA VAL A 71 -5.38 -0.44 4.17
C VAL A 71 -6.55 0.53 3.99
N GLY A 72 -7.50 0.22 3.11
CA GLY A 72 -8.67 1.07 2.84
C GLY A 72 -9.54 1.31 4.08
N VAL A 73 -9.77 0.28 4.88
CA VAL A 73 -10.47 0.41 6.18
C VAL A 73 -9.67 1.27 7.15
N SER A 74 -8.36 1.05 7.27
CA SER A 74 -7.48 1.85 8.13
C SER A 74 -7.51 3.33 7.76
N TYR A 75 -7.57 3.64 6.47
CA TYR A 75 -7.72 4.98 5.93
C TYR A 75 -9.04 5.65 6.35
N LEU A 76 -10.17 4.93 6.30
CA LEU A 76 -11.45 5.44 6.79
C LEU A 76 -11.43 5.73 8.30
N ILE A 77 -10.81 4.85 9.10
CA ILE A 77 -10.66 5.06 10.54
C ILE A 77 -9.82 6.31 10.83
N ILE A 78 -8.68 6.48 10.14
CA ILE A 78 -7.84 7.68 10.30
C ILE A 78 -8.61 8.96 9.97
N ILE A 79 -9.41 8.96 8.90
CA ILE A 79 -10.26 10.11 8.55
C ILE A 79 -11.28 10.38 9.66
N GLY A 80 -11.98 9.34 10.13
CA GLY A 80 -12.94 9.45 11.22
C GLY A 80 -12.35 10.00 12.52
N ASP A 81 -11.13 9.59 12.86
CA ASP A 81 -10.45 10.02 14.08
C ASP A 81 -9.90 11.46 13.98
N LEU A 82 -9.54 11.92 12.78
CA LEU A 82 -8.90 13.22 12.57
C LEU A 82 -9.88 14.35 12.21
N MET A 83 -10.94 14.05 11.44
CA MET A 83 -11.86 15.06 10.93
C MET A 83 -12.57 15.88 12.02
N PRO A 84 -13.07 15.29 13.13
CA PRO A 84 -13.62 16.08 14.23
C PRO A 84 -12.63 17.12 14.75
N GLY A 85 -11.36 16.74 14.89
CA GLY A 85 -10.29 17.64 15.31
C GLY A 85 -9.96 18.73 14.29
N VAL A 86 -10.16 18.47 12.99
CA VAL A 86 -10.00 19.48 11.92
C VAL A 86 -11.11 20.53 12.00
N ILE A 87 -12.37 20.09 12.13
CA ILE A 87 -13.54 20.98 12.23
C ILE A 87 -13.46 21.87 13.46
N GLN A 88 -13.13 21.28 14.62
CA GLN A 88 -12.95 22.03 15.87
C GLN A 88 -11.79 23.02 15.74
N GLY A 89 -10.67 22.60 15.15
CA GLY A 89 -9.48 23.44 14.98
C GLY A 89 -9.68 24.66 14.07
N PHE A 90 -10.62 24.59 13.11
CA PHE A 90 -11.01 25.73 12.27
C PHE A 90 -12.19 26.53 12.83
N GLY A 91 -12.73 26.17 14.01
CA GLY A 91 -13.89 26.84 14.59
C GLY A 91 -15.20 26.60 13.85
N LEU A 92 -15.26 25.56 13.01
CA LEU A 92 -16.43 25.20 12.19
C LEU A 92 -17.46 24.33 12.94
N GLY A 93 -17.18 23.97 14.20
CA GLY A 93 -18.00 23.07 15.03
C GLY A 93 -19.06 23.77 15.88
N SER A 94 -19.17 25.10 15.84
CA SER A 94 -19.96 25.90 16.80
C SER A 94 -21.49 25.88 16.63
N GLY A 95 -22.04 24.99 15.79
CA GLY A 95 -23.50 24.90 15.59
C GLY A 95 -24.02 23.54 15.14
N ALA A 96 -23.18 22.50 15.12
CA ALA A 96 -23.55 21.18 14.61
C ALA A 96 -22.81 20.08 15.36
N GLU A 97 -23.43 19.52 16.40
CA GLU A 97 -22.88 18.39 17.16
C GLU A 97 -22.56 17.17 16.28
N PHE A 98 -23.29 17.00 15.17
CA PHE A 98 -23.03 15.93 14.20
C PHE A 98 -21.65 16.05 13.52
N LEU A 99 -21.08 17.25 13.38
CA LEU A 99 -19.76 17.44 12.75
C LEU A 99 -18.61 17.03 13.68
N ALA A 100 -18.87 16.89 14.98
CA ALA A 100 -17.92 16.37 15.95
C ALA A 100 -17.94 14.84 16.03
N ASP A 101 -18.93 14.17 15.43
CA ASP A 101 -19.03 12.72 15.44
C ASP A 101 -18.14 12.08 14.36
N ARG A 102 -17.31 11.11 14.78
CA ARG A 102 -16.46 10.33 13.88
C ARG A 102 -17.28 9.48 12.91
N HIS A 103 -18.44 8.96 13.34
CA HIS A 103 -19.24 8.03 12.54
C HIS A 103 -19.84 8.74 11.33
N PHE A 104 -20.22 10.02 11.48
CA PHE A 104 -20.62 10.88 10.38
C PHE A 104 -19.51 10.99 9.32
N TRP A 105 -18.27 11.26 9.73
CA TRP A 105 -17.15 11.41 8.78
C TRP A 105 -16.79 10.11 8.07
N ILE A 106 -16.82 8.97 8.79
CA ILE A 106 -16.57 7.66 8.19
C ILE A 106 -17.62 7.37 7.12
N THR A 107 -18.91 7.58 7.41
CA THR A 107 -19.99 7.31 6.45
C THR A 107 -19.99 8.29 5.27
N ALA A 108 -19.74 9.57 5.51
CA ALA A 108 -19.61 10.57 4.46
C ALA A 108 -18.45 10.27 3.49
N PHE A 109 -17.25 9.97 4.02
CA PHE A 109 -16.11 9.65 3.18
C PHE A 109 -16.23 8.27 2.51
N MET A 110 -16.89 7.30 3.14
CA MET A 110 -17.24 6.04 2.48
C MET A 110 -18.06 6.32 1.20
N LEU A 111 -19.07 7.18 1.28
CA LEU A 111 -19.92 7.54 0.14
C LEU A 111 -19.15 8.27 -0.97
N VAL A 112 -18.08 9.00 -0.63
CA VAL A 112 -17.21 9.68 -1.61
C VAL A 112 -16.14 8.73 -2.20
N ILE A 113 -15.63 7.81 -1.40
CA ILE A 113 -14.59 6.84 -1.81
C ILE A 113 -15.15 5.81 -2.80
N ILE A 114 -16.42 5.41 -2.64
CA ILE A 114 -17.09 4.47 -3.55
C ILE A 114 -17.08 4.97 -5.02
N PRO A 115 -17.57 6.18 -5.36
CA PRO A 115 -17.51 6.69 -6.73
C PRO A 115 -16.08 6.89 -7.21
N LEU A 116 -15.16 7.33 -6.34
CA LEU A 116 -13.73 7.45 -6.68
C LEU A 116 -13.11 6.10 -7.05
N SER A 117 -13.56 5.02 -6.42
CA SER A 117 -13.12 3.64 -6.70
C SER A 117 -13.50 3.16 -8.10
N PHE A 118 -14.49 3.79 -8.74
CA PHE A 118 -14.92 3.48 -10.11
C PHE A 118 -14.17 4.25 -11.19
N LEU A 119 -13.35 5.24 -10.83
CA LEU A 119 -12.56 5.99 -11.82
C LEU A 119 -11.42 5.11 -12.35
N LYS A 120 -11.55 4.74 -13.63
CA LYS A 120 -10.64 3.82 -14.34
C LYS A 120 -9.29 4.40 -14.74
N ARG A 121 -9.07 5.71 -14.57
CA ARG A 121 -7.88 6.40 -15.11
C ARG A 121 -7.05 7.04 -14.01
N LEU A 122 -5.82 6.56 -13.88
CA LEU A 122 -4.80 7.09 -12.99
C LEU A 122 -4.10 8.35 -13.56
N ASP A 123 -4.40 8.75 -14.80
CA ASP A 123 -3.72 9.84 -15.51
C ASP A 123 -3.77 11.22 -14.82
N SER A 124 -4.77 11.50 -13.98
CA SER A 124 -4.83 12.76 -13.23
C SER A 124 -4.04 12.75 -11.91
N LEU A 125 -3.52 11.59 -11.49
CA LEU A 125 -2.88 11.45 -10.17
C LEU A 125 -1.52 12.11 -10.07
N LYS A 126 -0.87 12.51 -11.17
CA LYS A 126 0.43 13.19 -11.09
C LYS A 126 0.40 14.42 -10.17
N TYR A 127 -0.69 15.19 -10.20
CA TYR A 127 -0.87 16.35 -9.34
C TYR A 127 -1.22 15.96 -7.90
N THR A 128 -2.07 14.95 -7.72
CA THR A 128 -2.46 14.48 -6.38
C THR A 128 -1.29 13.82 -5.64
N SER A 129 -0.39 13.15 -6.36
CA SER A 129 0.85 12.57 -5.82
C SER A 129 1.81 13.63 -5.31
N VAL A 130 1.90 14.78 -5.99
CA VAL A 130 2.69 15.93 -5.50
C VAL A 130 2.10 16.47 -4.21
N VAL A 131 0.77 16.65 -4.14
CA VAL A 131 0.10 17.11 -2.91
C VAL A 131 0.33 16.12 -1.76
N ALA A 132 0.20 14.81 -2.01
CA ALA A 132 0.49 13.77 -1.03
C ALA A 132 1.95 13.82 -0.52
N LEU A 133 2.93 13.98 -1.41
CA LEU A 133 4.34 14.13 -1.05
C LEU A 133 4.58 15.37 -0.18
N VAL A 134 3.96 16.50 -0.53
CA VAL A 134 4.03 17.74 0.28
C VAL A 134 3.40 17.52 1.66
N SER A 135 2.26 16.82 1.75
CA SER A 135 1.64 16.46 3.03
C SER A 135 2.56 15.60 3.90
N ILE A 136 3.21 14.57 3.33
CA ILE A 136 4.18 13.75 4.07
C ILE A 136 5.36 14.62 4.56
N GLY A 137 5.92 15.46 3.69
CA GLY A 137 7.00 16.37 4.06
C GLY A 137 6.62 17.31 5.21
N TYR A 138 5.42 17.89 5.14
CA TYR A 138 4.87 18.73 6.21
C TYR A 138 4.78 17.97 7.55
N LEU A 139 4.29 16.73 7.54
CA LEU A 139 4.20 15.90 8.74
C LEU A 139 5.57 15.60 9.34
N VAL A 140 6.56 15.27 8.51
CA VAL A 140 7.94 15.05 8.96
C VAL A 140 8.49 16.31 9.62
N ILE A 141 8.35 17.47 8.98
CA ILE A 141 8.80 18.76 9.50
C ILE A 141 8.11 19.08 10.82
N LEU A 142 6.79 18.87 10.92
CA LEU A 142 6.03 19.15 12.13
C LEU A 142 6.47 18.30 13.32
N VAL A 143 6.70 16.99 13.10
CA VAL A 143 7.19 16.10 14.17
C VAL A 143 8.58 16.53 14.63
N VAL A 144 9.48 16.85 13.70
CA VAL A 144 10.83 17.33 14.01
C VAL A 144 10.80 18.69 14.72
N TYR A 145 9.92 19.60 14.29
CA TYR A 145 9.75 20.92 14.91
C TYR A 145 9.30 20.80 16.37
N HIS A 146 8.29 19.97 16.66
CA HIS A 146 7.83 19.74 18.03
C HIS A 146 8.92 19.10 18.90
N PHE A 147 9.74 18.22 18.33
CA PHE A 147 10.90 17.66 19.01
C PHE A 147 11.95 18.74 19.35
N ILE A 148 12.32 19.61 18.40
CA ILE A 148 13.32 20.67 18.64
C ILE A 148 12.82 21.71 19.65
N LYS A 149 11.54 22.10 19.55
CA LYS A 149 10.93 23.08 20.47
C LYS A 149 10.80 22.53 21.90
N ASN A 150 10.85 21.21 22.06
CA ASN A 150 10.67 20.50 23.32
C ASN A 150 9.35 20.89 24.03
N ASP A 151 8.33 21.19 23.24
CA ASP A 151 6.99 21.64 23.66
C ASP A 151 6.04 20.45 23.85
N THR A 152 6.61 19.27 24.09
CA THR A 152 5.89 18.02 24.33
C THR A 152 6.01 17.64 25.82
N VAL A 153 5.66 16.40 26.19
CA VAL A 153 5.48 15.98 27.60
C VAL A 153 6.66 16.40 28.47
N LYS A 154 6.40 17.17 29.54
CA LYS A 154 7.42 17.72 30.47
C LYS A 154 8.22 16.64 31.23
N ASP A 155 7.65 15.44 31.38
CA ASP A 155 8.31 14.25 31.92
C ASP A 155 8.10 13.06 30.98
N PRO A 156 8.99 12.81 30.01
CA PRO A 156 8.92 11.61 29.20
C PRO A 156 9.12 10.39 30.10
N SER A 157 8.18 9.45 30.08
CA SER A 157 8.38 8.10 30.61
C SER A 157 9.72 7.51 30.15
N PRO A 158 10.37 6.61 30.90
CA PRO A 158 11.75 6.19 30.64
C PRO A 158 11.96 5.71 29.20
N ILE A 159 12.91 6.34 28.51
CA ILE A 159 13.24 6.06 27.12
C ILE A 159 14.00 4.74 27.04
N ARG A 160 13.49 3.83 26.21
CA ARG A 160 14.08 2.53 25.91
C ARG A 160 15.11 2.66 24.79
N TRP A 161 16.37 2.85 25.19
CA TRP A 161 17.49 2.95 24.25
C TRP A 161 17.87 1.59 23.65
N VAL A 162 18.13 0.61 24.53
CA VAL A 162 18.58 -0.74 24.17
C VAL A 162 17.58 -1.81 24.65
N GLU A 163 16.91 -1.57 25.78
CA GLU A 163 15.91 -2.49 26.32
C GLU A 163 14.61 -2.41 25.51
N TRP A 164 14.04 -3.55 25.14
CA TRP A 164 12.70 -3.64 24.57
C TRP A 164 11.68 -4.07 25.62
N GLU A 165 10.42 -3.71 25.43
CA GLU A 165 9.33 -4.06 26.37
C GLU A 165 9.11 -5.59 26.48
N GLY A 166 9.59 -6.34 25.49
CA GLY A 166 9.56 -7.79 25.43
C GLY A 166 9.42 -8.29 24.00
N ILE A 167 9.55 -9.60 23.80
CA ILE A 167 9.39 -10.23 22.48
C ILE A 167 7.95 -10.05 21.96
N ILE A 168 6.94 -10.18 22.84
CA ILE A 168 5.53 -10.11 22.44
C ILE A 168 5.15 -8.70 21.91
N PRO A 169 5.44 -7.59 22.62
CA PRO A 169 5.18 -6.24 22.09
C PRO A 169 6.03 -5.86 20.87
N ALA A 170 7.25 -6.39 20.78
CA ALA A 170 8.09 -6.18 19.61
C ALA A 170 7.51 -6.89 18.37
N LEU A 171 7.08 -8.15 18.51
CA LEU A 171 6.45 -8.90 17.43
C LEU A 171 5.08 -8.34 17.02
N SER A 172 4.33 -7.70 17.91
CA SER A 172 3.07 -7.02 17.53
C SER A 172 3.32 -5.73 16.74
N SER A 173 4.46 -5.07 16.94
CA SER A 173 4.85 -3.84 16.24
C SER A 173 5.57 -4.11 14.92
N PHE A 174 6.21 -5.28 14.78
CA PHE A 174 6.95 -5.67 13.59
C PHE A 174 6.12 -5.60 12.28
N PRO A 175 4.88 -6.15 12.23
CA PRO A 175 4.03 -6.05 11.04
C PRO A 175 3.75 -4.61 10.61
N VAL A 176 3.65 -3.66 11.55
CA VAL A 176 3.42 -2.24 11.24
C VAL A 176 4.59 -1.65 10.45
N ILE A 177 5.83 -2.02 10.81
CA ILE A 177 7.04 -1.58 10.12
C ILE A 177 7.11 -2.20 8.72
N VAL A 178 6.91 -3.53 8.61
CA VAL A 178 6.94 -4.25 7.33
C VAL A 178 5.85 -3.73 6.38
N PHE A 179 4.65 -3.53 6.91
CA PHE A 179 3.52 -3.00 6.15
C PHE A 179 3.77 -1.58 5.64
N GLY A 180 4.46 -0.75 6.42
CA GLY A 180 4.88 0.59 6.00
C GLY A 180 5.71 0.59 4.72
N TYR A 181 6.52 -0.44 4.49
CA TYR A 181 7.32 -0.59 3.26
C TYR A 181 6.59 -1.28 2.10
N THR A 182 5.31 -1.63 2.25
CA THR A 182 4.59 -2.41 1.24
C THR A 182 4.05 -1.54 0.10
N CYS A 183 4.83 -1.45 -0.98
CA CYS A 183 4.48 -0.76 -2.23
C CYS A 183 4.49 -1.67 -3.47
N HIS A 184 4.84 -2.95 -3.28
CA HIS A 184 5.04 -3.96 -4.32
C HIS A 184 3.85 -4.16 -5.25
N GLN A 185 2.61 -4.01 -4.75
CA GLN A 185 1.40 -4.17 -5.55
C GLN A 185 1.29 -3.15 -6.70
N ASN A 186 1.90 -1.97 -6.53
CA ASN A 186 1.84 -0.90 -7.53
C ASN A 186 3.04 -0.92 -8.49
N MET A 187 4.02 -1.81 -8.28
CA MET A 187 5.27 -1.81 -9.03
C MET A 187 5.05 -2.01 -10.54
N PHE A 188 4.17 -2.93 -10.94
CA PHE A 188 3.91 -3.16 -12.37
C PHE A 188 3.22 -1.98 -13.05
N SER A 189 2.32 -1.28 -12.36
CA SER A 189 1.72 -0.04 -12.89
C SER A 189 2.78 1.03 -13.10
N ILE A 190 3.68 1.20 -12.12
CA ILE A 190 4.79 2.16 -12.21
C ILE A 190 5.70 1.82 -13.40
N LEU A 191 6.05 0.54 -13.59
CA LEU A 191 6.86 0.11 -14.73
C LEU A 191 6.17 0.38 -16.08
N ASN A 192 4.85 0.19 -16.17
CA ASN A 192 4.12 0.46 -17.40
C ASN A 192 4.04 1.97 -17.73
N GLU A 193 4.10 2.84 -16.72
CA GLU A 193 4.06 4.31 -16.89
C GLU A 193 5.46 4.95 -17.02
N LEU A 194 6.52 4.23 -16.64
CA LEU A 194 7.87 4.77 -16.63
C LEU A 194 8.39 5.03 -18.05
N ALA A 195 8.82 6.28 -18.31
CA ALA A 195 9.32 6.70 -19.62
C ALA A 195 10.56 5.90 -20.06
N ASP A 196 11.53 5.71 -19.15
CA ASP A 196 12.68 4.84 -19.35
C ASP A 196 12.64 3.62 -18.42
N ASN A 197 12.32 2.48 -19.02
CA ASN A 197 12.27 1.17 -18.38
C ASN A 197 13.62 0.43 -18.36
N SER A 198 14.73 1.15 -18.56
CA SER A 198 16.08 0.60 -18.42
C SER A 198 16.34 0.09 -16.99
N HIS A 199 17.19 -0.93 -16.87
CA HIS A 199 17.49 -1.56 -15.58
C HIS A 199 18.10 -0.59 -14.57
N SER A 200 18.95 0.33 -15.04
CA SER A 200 19.56 1.38 -14.22
C SER A 200 18.54 2.42 -13.75
N SER A 201 17.64 2.88 -14.63
CA SER A 201 16.57 3.81 -14.30
C SER A 201 15.65 3.24 -13.21
N VAL A 202 15.15 2.03 -13.42
CA VAL A 202 14.25 1.36 -12.47
C VAL A 202 14.92 1.11 -11.13
N THR A 203 16.18 0.64 -11.12
CA THR A 203 16.92 0.43 -9.87
C THR A 203 17.15 1.74 -9.13
N GLY A 204 17.49 2.82 -9.85
CA GLY A 204 17.62 4.17 -9.29
C GLY A 204 16.32 4.65 -8.64
N VAL A 205 15.17 4.47 -9.30
CA VAL A 205 13.84 4.81 -8.74
C VAL A 205 13.55 4.02 -7.47
N ILE A 206 13.81 2.70 -7.45
CA ILE A 206 13.61 1.85 -6.27
C ILE A 206 14.50 2.33 -5.11
N THR A 207 15.81 2.51 -5.35
CA THR A 207 16.76 2.93 -4.31
C THR A 207 16.41 4.31 -3.76
N ALA A 208 16.11 5.28 -4.62
CA ALA A 208 15.72 6.62 -4.19
C ALA A 208 14.43 6.62 -3.37
N SER A 209 13.41 5.87 -3.81
CA SER A 209 12.10 5.82 -3.15
C SER A 209 12.16 5.13 -1.78
N ILE A 210 12.80 3.94 -1.72
CA ILE A 210 12.96 3.19 -0.47
C ILE A 210 13.91 3.91 0.49
N GLY A 211 14.97 4.54 -0.02
CA GLY A 211 15.89 5.34 0.77
C GLY A 211 15.22 6.56 1.40
N ALA A 212 14.46 7.33 0.62
CA ALA A 212 13.70 8.48 1.12
C ALA A 212 12.62 8.07 2.14
N ALA A 213 11.87 6.99 1.85
CA ALA A 213 10.91 6.43 2.79
C ALA A 213 11.59 5.99 4.10
N GLY A 214 12.71 5.27 4.03
CA GLY A 214 13.44 4.84 5.22
C GLY A 214 14.00 5.98 6.04
N ALA A 215 14.57 7.01 5.40
CA ALA A 215 15.04 8.20 6.09
C ALA A 215 13.90 8.90 6.84
N SER A 216 12.76 9.11 6.18
CA SER A 216 11.59 9.73 6.82
C SER A 216 11.01 8.87 7.96
N TYR A 217 10.98 7.53 7.81
CA TYR A 217 10.52 6.63 8.86
C TYR A 217 11.44 6.64 10.07
N VAL A 218 12.75 6.55 9.89
CA VAL A 218 13.72 6.63 11.00
C VAL A 218 13.61 7.99 11.68
N LEU A 219 13.62 9.08 10.91
CA LEU A 219 13.56 10.43 11.45
C LEU A 219 12.31 10.65 12.29
N THR A 220 11.13 10.33 11.75
CA THR A 220 9.85 10.48 12.47
C THR A 220 9.72 9.51 13.62
N ALA A 221 10.21 8.26 13.50
CA ALA A 221 10.17 7.29 14.58
C ALA A 221 10.98 7.76 15.78
N VAL A 222 12.24 8.16 15.56
CA VAL A 222 13.16 8.59 16.63
C VAL A 222 12.68 9.88 17.25
N THR A 223 12.46 10.94 16.46
CA THR A 223 12.04 12.25 16.99
C THR A 223 10.67 12.20 17.64
N GLY A 224 9.72 11.46 17.06
CA GLY A 224 8.40 11.26 17.64
C GLY A 224 8.43 10.43 18.93
N TYR A 225 9.28 9.40 18.99
CA TYR A 225 9.44 8.60 20.21
C TYR A 225 10.11 9.40 21.33
N LEU A 226 11.18 10.14 21.03
CA LEU A 226 11.85 10.98 22.02
C LEU A 226 10.94 12.11 22.55
N SER A 227 9.99 12.59 21.73
CA SER A 227 9.06 13.65 22.13
C SER A 227 8.02 13.20 23.18
N PHE A 228 7.59 11.94 23.15
CA PHE A 228 6.47 11.45 23.98
C PHE A 228 6.83 10.22 24.83
N GLY A 229 8.03 9.65 24.67
CA GLY A 229 8.48 8.44 25.34
C GLY A 229 7.58 7.22 25.05
N ASN A 230 7.32 6.41 26.07
CA ASN A 230 6.50 5.21 25.98
C ASN A 230 4.99 5.50 25.87
N ASN A 231 4.56 6.74 26.09
CA ASN A 231 3.16 7.15 26.01
C ASN A 231 2.73 7.55 24.58
N VAL A 232 3.58 7.34 23.58
CA VAL A 232 3.23 7.54 22.17
C VAL A 232 2.00 6.71 21.79
N SER A 233 1.00 7.36 21.22
CA SER A 233 -0.18 6.72 20.67
C SER A 233 0.03 6.28 19.20
N GLY A 234 -0.89 5.46 18.67
CA GLY A 234 -0.84 5.02 17.27
C GLY A 234 -0.88 6.17 16.26
N ASN A 235 -1.50 7.29 16.64
CA ASN A 235 -1.56 8.52 15.85
C ASN A 235 -0.88 9.67 16.60
N ILE A 236 0.40 9.92 16.33
CA ILE A 236 1.15 10.98 17.01
C ILE A 236 0.53 12.37 16.83
N VAL A 237 -0.14 12.62 15.69
CA VAL A 237 -0.70 13.95 15.38
C VAL A 237 -1.95 14.27 16.22
N SER A 238 -2.65 13.26 16.73
CA SER A 238 -3.73 13.48 17.68
C SER A 238 -3.23 13.83 19.08
N MET A 239 -1.95 13.60 19.38
CA MET A 239 -1.34 13.94 20.68
C MET A 239 -0.86 15.40 20.78
N TYR A 240 -0.65 16.07 19.66
CA TYR A 240 -0.28 17.49 19.70
C TYR A 240 -1.46 18.35 20.13
N ALA A 241 -1.15 19.42 20.88
CA ALA A 241 -2.13 20.39 21.32
C ALA A 241 -2.88 21.00 20.12
N PRO A 242 -4.16 21.36 20.28
CA PRO A 242 -4.93 22.05 19.24
C PRO A 242 -4.29 23.40 18.92
N ALA A 243 -3.58 23.46 17.80
CA ALA A 243 -2.95 24.66 17.26
C ALA A 243 -3.14 24.64 15.74
N LEU A 244 -3.02 25.80 15.09
CA LEU A 244 -3.20 25.90 13.65
C LEU A 244 -2.29 24.93 12.88
N SER A 245 -1.04 24.76 13.32
CA SER A 245 -0.10 23.78 12.75
C SER A 245 -0.60 22.35 12.88
N SER A 246 -1.03 21.93 14.07
CA SER A 246 -1.59 20.60 14.33
C SER A 246 -2.86 20.37 13.51
N THR A 247 -3.74 21.37 13.38
CA THR A 247 -4.97 21.28 12.58
C THR A 247 -4.66 21.11 11.10
N ILE A 248 -3.71 21.88 10.56
CA ILE A 248 -3.23 21.72 9.18
C ILE A 248 -2.61 20.32 9.00
N ALA A 249 -1.90 19.79 9.99
CA ALA A 249 -1.33 18.44 9.94
C ALA A 249 -2.41 17.36 9.84
N ARG A 250 -3.47 17.48 10.65
CA ARG A 250 -4.61 16.56 10.62
C ARG A 250 -5.30 16.61 9.26
N ALA A 251 -5.54 17.81 8.72
CA ALA A 251 -6.10 17.99 7.38
C ALA A 251 -5.18 17.40 6.29
N ALA A 252 -3.86 17.60 6.41
CA ALA A 252 -2.88 17.04 5.48
C ALA A 252 -2.88 15.50 5.50
N ILE A 253 -3.05 14.85 6.65
CA ILE A 253 -3.22 13.40 6.73
C ILE A 253 -4.50 12.97 6.02
N VAL A 254 -5.62 13.67 6.23
CA VAL A 254 -6.89 13.34 5.57
C VAL A 254 -6.75 13.43 4.05
N VAL A 255 -6.13 14.50 3.54
CA VAL A 255 -5.86 14.68 2.10
C VAL A 255 -4.93 13.59 1.56
N LEU A 256 -3.83 13.31 2.26
CA LEU A 256 -2.88 12.25 1.93
C LEU A 256 -3.59 10.88 1.80
N VAL A 257 -4.41 10.55 2.80
CA VAL A 257 -5.14 9.29 2.87
C VAL A 257 -6.19 9.21 1.76
N MET A 258 -6.94 10.28 1.51
CA MET A 258 -7.91 10.37 0.43
C MET A 258 -7.29 10.07 -0.94
N PHE A 259 -6.08 10.60 -1.21
CA PHE A 259 -5.36 10.32 -2.46
C PHE A 259 -4.68 8.95 -2.49
N SER A 260 -4.46 8.33 -1.34
CA SER A 260 -3.90 6.98 -1.25
C SER A 260 -4.95 5.89 -1.51
N VAL A 261 -6.23 6.19 -1.33
CA VAL A 261 -7.34 5.23 -1.55
C VAL A 261 -7.41 4.72 -2.99
N PRO A 262 -7.45 5.56 -4.06
CA PRO A 262 -7.50 5.09 -5.44
C PRO A 262 -6.34 4.16 -5.82
N LEU A 263 -5.14 4.42 -5.28
CA LEU A 263 -3.94 3.62 -5.52
C LEU A 263 -4.04 2.21 -4.93
N GLN A 264 -4.84 1.99 -3.88
CA GLN A 264 -5.06 0.66 -3.30
C GLN A 264 -6.26 -0.06 -3.93
N VAL A 265 -7.27 0.69 -4.38
CA VAL A 265 -8.47 0.12 -5.01
C VAL A 265 -8.13 -0.56 -6.34
N HIS A 266 -7.24 0.03 -7.14
CA HIS A 266 -6.88 -0.53 -8.44
C HIS A 266 -6.31 -1.97 -8.36
N PRO A 267 -5.23 -2.24 -7.58
CA PRO A 267 -4.74 -3.60 -7.39
C PRO A 267 -5.78 -4.50 -6.69
N CYS A 268 -6.53 -3.98 -5.71
CA CYS A 268 -7.58 -4.73 -5.03
C CYS A 268 -8.64 -5.26 -6.01
N ARG A 269 -9.14 -4.41 -6.91
CA ARG A 269 -10.11 -4.78 -7.94
C ARG A 269 -9.55 -5.85 -8.88
N SER A 270 -8.32 -5.68 -9.35
CA SER A 270 -7.67 -6.63 -10.25
C SER A 270 -7.51 -8.00 -9.59
N SER A 271 -7.04 -8.04 -8.36
CA SER A 271 -6.85 -9.29 -7.62
C SER A 271 -8.17 -9.94 -7.20
N ALA A 272 -9.19 -9.16 -6.81
CA ALA A 272 -10.52 -9.68 -6.50
C ALA A 272 -11.20 -10.31 -7.74
N ASP A 273 -11.09 -9.67 -8.91
CA ASP A 273 -11.61 -10.23 -10.17
C ASP A 273 -10.86 -11.52 -10.55
N ALA A 274 -9.54 -11.57 -10.36
CA ALA A 274 -8.74 -12.77 -10.57
C ALA A 274 -9.15 -13.95 -9.67
N VAL A 275 -9.38 -13.69 -8.37
CA VAL A 275 -9.84 -14.70 -7.40
C VAL A 275 -11.25 -15.18 -7.75
N LEU A 276 -12.17 -14.27 -8.08
CA LEU A 276 -13.56 -14.61 -8.38
C LEU A 276 -13.70 -15.40 -9.70
N ARG A 277 -12.87 -15.09 -10.69
CA ARG A 277 -12.87 -15.77 -12.00
C ARG A 277 -12.04 -17.06 -12.01
N TRP A 278 -11.31 -17.36 -10.93
CA TRP A 278 -10.47 -18.54 -10.89
C TRP A 278 -11.31 -19.81 -11.04
N ARG A 279 -10.92 -20.64 -12.01
CA ARG A 279 -11.43 -22.00 -12.16
C ARG A 279 -10.25 -22.95 -11.98
N PRO A 280 -10.35 -23.97 -11.11
CA PRO A 280 -9.31 -24.97 -10.99
C PRO A 280 -9.11 -25.64 -12.36
N LYS A 281 -7.90 -25.54 -12.91
CA LYS A 281 -7.54 -26.33 -14.08
C LYS A 281 -7.38 -27.77 -13.57
N PRO A 282 -8.15 -28.75 -14.06
CA PRO A 282 -7.90 -30.14 -13.67
C PRO A 282 -6.46 -30.47 -14.05
N SER A 283 -5.71 -31.07 -13.12
CA SER A 283 -4.42 -31.64 -13.42
C SER A 283 -4.65 -32.64 -14.54
N THR A 284 -4.22 -32.31 -15.76
CA THR A 284 -4.19 -33.30 -16.84
C THR A 284 -3.14 -34.31 -16.44
N THR A 285 -3.54 -35.31 -15.65
CA THR A 285 -2.83 -36.57 -15.55
C THR A 285 -2.70 -37.07 -16.97
N SER A 286 -1.47 -37.10 -17.48
CA SER A 286 -1.13 -37.79 -18.72
C SER A 286 -1.60 -39.23 -18.63
N ARG A 287 -2.82 -39.51 -19.08
CA ARG A 287 -3.21 -40.82 -19.59
C ARG A 287 -2.79 -40.86 -21.05
N ASN A 288 -1.49 -41.03 -21.26
CA ASN A 288 -0.99 -41.58 -22.53
C ASN A 288 -1.33 -43.06 -22.52
N ILE A 289 -2.47 -43.43 -23.10
CA ILE A 289 -2.74 -44.81 -23.50
C ILE A 289 -2.45 -44.90 -25.00
N ASN A 290 -1.33 -45.58 -25.28
CA ASN A 290 -0.95 -46.24 -26.54
C ASN A 290 -0.81 -45.38 -27.81
N GLY A 291 0.45 -45.20 -28.24
CA GLY A 291 0.74 -44.83 -29.64
C GLY A 291 2.16 -44.29 -29.89
N SER A 292 3.15 -45.19 -29.88
CA SER A 292 4.35 -45.12 -30.75
C SER A 292 5.41 -44.04 -30.51
N ALA A 293 6.46 -44.47 -29.78
CA ALA A 293 7.90 -44.27 -30.00
C ALA A 293 8.48 -42.99 -30.69
N ALA A 294 9.49 -42.45 -30.00
CA ALA A 294 10.70 -41.76 -30.49
C ALA A 294 10.62 -40.25 -30.81
N ASN A 295 11.04 -39.39 -29.87
CA ASN A 295 12.38 -38.76 -29.89
C ASN A 295 12.54 -37.64 -28.82
N SER A 296 13.75 -37.60 -28.25
CA SER A 296 14.23 -36.84 -27.08
C SER A 296 14.06 -35.30 -27.07
N PRO A 297 14.11 -34.67 -25.88
CA PRO A 297 13.86 -33.25 -25.67
C PRO A 297 15.17 -32.43 -25.65
N HIS A 298 15.75 -32.13 -26.80
CA HIS A 298 16.79 -31.10 -26.90
C HIS A 298 16.76 -30.45 -28.28
N ARG A 299 16.15 -29.26 -28.38
CA ARG A 299 16.53 -28.19 -29.32
C ARG A 299 15.68 -26.93 -29.06
N HIS A 300 16.32 -25.90 -28.51
CA HIS A 300 15.87 -24.53 -28.65
C HIS A 300 16.16 -24.08 -30.09
N PRO A 301 15.20 -23.54 -30.86
CA PRO A 301 15.53 -22.91 -32.14
C PRO A 301 15.97 -21.47 -31.90
N LEU A 302 17.25 -21.21 -32.18
CA LEU A 302 17.80 -19.87 -32.40
C LEU A 302 17.59 -19.53 -33.88
N LEU A 303 16.64 -18.64 -34.19
CA LEU A 303 16.54 -17.69 -35.32
C LEU A 303 15.06 -17.43 -35.72
N PRO A 304 14.71 -16.20 -36.17
CA PRO A 304 13.33 -15.82 -36.46
C PRO A 304 12.95 -16.16 -37.92
N SER A 305 11.89 -16.95 -38.11
CA SER A 305 11.31 -17.20 -39.43
C SER A 305 10.12 -16.27 -39.70
N ARG A 306 10.17 -15.64 -40.87
CA ARG A 306 9.27 -14.61 -41.40
C ARG A 306 7.92 -15.22 -41.88
N GLN A 307 6.83 -14.59 -41.42
CA GLN A 307 5.45 -14.53 -41.95
C GLN A 307 4.77 -15.77 -42.55
N GLN A 308 3.64 -16.16 -41.94
CA GLN A 308 2.47 -16.64 -42.69
C GLN A 308 1.18 -16.07 -42.07
N HIS A 309 0.43 -15.32 -42.89
CA HIS A 309 -0.90 -14.80 -42.59
C HIS A 309 -1.92 -15.94 -42.52
N GLY A 310 -2.70 -15.99 -41.44
CA GLY A 310 -3.90 -16.82 -41.25
C GLY A 310 -4.87 -16.09 -40.30
N PRO A 311 -6.19 -16.26 -40.45
CA PRO A 311 -7.17 -15.22 -40.16
C PRO A 311 -7.38 -14.95 -38.67
N ALA A 312 -7.63 -13.67 -38.36
CA ALA A 312 -7.93 -13.16 -37.04
C ALA A 312 -9.18 -13.81 -36.45
N VAL A 313 -8.98 -14.72 -35.49
CA VAL A 313 -10.04 -15.13 -34.57
C VAL A 313 -10.19 -14.02 -33.54
N GLY A 314 -11.19 -13.18 -33.75
CA GLY A 314 -11.60 -12.13 -32.83
C GLY A 314 -12.04 -12.71 -31.48
N GLY A 315 -11.11 -12.75 -30.53
CA GLY A 315 -11.42 -12.93 -29.12
C GLY A 315 -12.10 -11.67 -28.59
N ARG A 316 -13.44 -11.68 -28.56
CA ARG A 316 -14.26 -10.69 -27.84
C ARG A 316 -13.67 -10.47 -26.44
N ALA A 317 -13.20 -9.25 -26.17
CA ALA A 317 -12.99 -8.78 -24.81
C ALA A 317 -14.34 -8.79 -24.09
N GLN A 318 -14.62 -9.86 -23.33
CA GLN A 318 -15.84 -9.96 -22.53
C GLN A 318 -15.68 -9.16 -21.23
N PRO A 319 -16.75 -8.49 -20.76
CA PRO A 319 -16.64 -7.41 -19.79
C PRO A 319 -16.08 -7.88 -18.43
N GLY A 320 -15.26 -7.03 -17.81
CA GLY A 320 -14.90 -7.11 -16.40
C GLY A 320 -16.15 -7.23 -15.51
N MET A 321 -15.99 -7.71 -14.27
CA MET A 321 -17.07 -7.77 -13.28
C MET A 321 -17.85 -6.44 -13.24
N SER A 322 -19.18 -6.53 -13.32
CA SER A 322 -20.05 -5.36 -13.29
C SER A 322 -19.81 -4.60 -11.98
N ASP A 323 -19.54 -3.30 -12.11
CA ASP A 323 -19.19 -2.37 -11.04
C ASP A 323 -20.12 -2.47 -9.80
N ALA A 324 -21.39 -2.81 -10.01
CA ALA A 324 -22.38 -3.04 -8.95
C ALA A 324 -22.07 -4.24 -8.03
N ARG A 325 -21.49 -5.33 -8.54
CA ARG A 325 -21.19 -6.53 -7.73
C ARG A 325 -19.97 -6.31 -6.82
N PHE A 326 -18.99 -5.54 -7.29
CA PHE A 326 -17.86 -5.12 -6.48
C PHE A 326 -18.30 -4.16 -5.38
N ALA A 327 -19.18 -3.19 -5.69
CA ALA A 327 -19.78 -2.33 -4.67
C ALA A 327 -20.52 -3.14 -3.61
N VAL A 328 -21.41 -4.05 -4.00
CA VAL A 328 -22.22 -4.85 -3.06
C VAL A 328 -21.35 -5.75 -2.17
N LEU A 329 -20.30 -6.38 -2.70
CA LEU A 329 -19.34 -7.15 -1.90
C LEU A 329 -18.58 -6.25 -0.93
N THR A 330 -18.07 -5.11 -1.40
CA THR A 330 -17.38 -4.13 -0.56
C THR A 330 -18.30 -3.63 0.57
N GLN A 331 -19.58 -3.38 0.26
CA GLN A 331 -20.60 -2.92 1.19
C GLN A 331 -20.97 -3.98 2.23
N LEU A 332 -21.19 -5.22 1.81
CA LEU A 332 -21.51 -6.34 2.71
C LEU A 332 -20.38 -6.61 3.71
N PHE A 333 -19.12 -6.49 3.29
CA PHE A 333 -17.98 -6.71 4.17
C PHE A 333 -17.63 -5.50 5.06
N LEU A 334 -17.80 -4.26 4.58
CA LEU A 334 -17.60 -3.06 5.41
C LEU A 334 -18.71 -2.87 6.45
N CYS A 335 -19.97 -3.20 6.13
CA CYS A 335 -21.06 -3.17 7.10
C CYS A 335 -20.94 -4.27 8.17
N LEU A 336 -20.12 -5.31 7.95
CA LEU A 336 -19.86 -6.38 8.92
C LEU A 336 -18.76 -6.01 9.94
N HIS A 337 -18.09 -4.87 9.78
CA HIS A 337 -16.94 -4.43 10.60
C HIS A 337 -17.12 -3.05 11.26
N ILE A 338 -18.27 -2.40 11.04
CA ILE A 338 -18.76 -1.24 11.80
C ILE A 338 -19.77 -1.76 12.82
#